data_AF-A0A376L4R7-F1
#
_entry.id   AF-A0A376L4R7-F1
#
_cell.length_a   1.000
_cell.length_b   1.000
_cell.length_c   1.000
_cell.angle_alpha   90.00
_cell.angle_beta   90.00
_cell.angle_gamma   90.00
#
_symmetry.space_group_name_H-M   'P 1'
#
loop_
_entity.id
_entity.type
_entity.pdbx_description
1 polymer ?
#
loop_
_entity_poly.entity_id
_entity_poly.type
_entity_poly.pdbx_seq_one_letter_code
_entity_poly.pdbx_strand_id
1 'polypeptide(L)' 'MLATLLLNQTNPVDLSSLHQQNAVPPRVAEQLCRLLRLAIIFASRRRDDLVPEMTLQANHELLTLTLPQGWLTQHPLG' A
#
# COMPACT_ATOMS: atom_id res chain seq x y z
N MET A 1 16.17 0.56 -5.18
CA MET A 1 14.74 0.91 -5.13
C MET A 1 13.86 -0.33 -4.91
N LEU A 2 13.85 -1.32 -5.80
CA LEU A 2 13.00 -2.52 -5.61
C LEU A 2 13.29 -3.25 -4.29
N ALA A 3 14.56 -3.52 -3.97
CA ALA A 3 14.93 -4.15 -2.70
C ALA A 3 14.43 -3.39 -1.46
N THR A 4 14.45 -2.06 -1.52
CA THR A 4 13.99 -1.17 -0.45
C THR A 4 12.47 -1.15 -0.30
N LEU A 5 11.73 -1.27 -1.41
CA LEU A 5 10.28 -1.42 -1.39
C LEU A 5 9.86 -2.79 -0.83
N LEU A 6 10.56 -3.87 -1.20
CA LEU A 6 10.32 -5.21 -0.64
C LEU A 6 10.67 -5.26 0.86
N LEU A 7 11.72 -4.56 1.30
CA LEU A 7 12.08 -4.47 2.71
C LEU A 7 10.95 -3.83 3.54
N ASN A 8 10.28 -2.82 2.99
CA ASN A 8 9.25 -2.02 3.66
C ASN A 8 7.81 -2.49 3.39
N GLN A 9 7.63 -3.73 2.93
CA GLN A 9 6.34 -4.22 2.44
C GLN A 9 5.31 -4.58 3.52
N THR A 10 5.72 -4.85 4.77
CA THR A 10 4.81 -5.29 5.85
C THR A 10 5.18 -4.75 7.24
N ASN A 11 6.46 -4.73 7.59
CA ASN A 11 6.98 -4.25 8.89
C ASN A 11 6.92 -2.71 9.04
N PRO A 12 7.23 -2.13 10.22
CA PRO A 12 7.33 -0.68 10.37
C PRO A 12 8.19 -0.06 9.27
N VAL A 13 7.72 1.06 8.71
CA VAL A 13 8.40 1.70 7.59
C VAL A 13 9.71 2.30 8.07
N ASP A 14 10.81 1.85 7.49
CA ASP A 14 12.13 2.44 7.66
C ASP A 14 12.34 3.52 6.58
N LEU A 15 12.08 4.77 6.96
CA LEU A 15 12.27 5.94 6.10
C LEU A 15 13.74 6.14 5.70
N SER A 16 14.69 5.70 6.54
CA SER A 16 16.11 5.89 6.27
C SER A 16 16.55 5.06 5.07
N SER A 17 16.17 3.78 5.00
CA SER A 17 16.44 2.96 3.82
C SER A 17 15.69 3.49 2.59
N LEU A 18 14.47 3.98 2.75
CA LEU A 18 13.67 4.55 1.65
C LEU A 18 14.28 5.81 1.05
N HIS A 19 14.96 6.64 1.85
CA HIS A 19 15.62 7.87 1.41
C HIS A 19 17.02 7.62 0.84
N GLN A 20 17.65 6.47 1.13
CA GLN A 20 18.97 6.09 0.60
C GLN A 20 18.97 5.64 -0.87
N GLN A 21 17.79 5.45 -1.49
CA GLN A 21 17.72 5.10 -2.91
C GLN A 21 17.72 6.35 -3.80
N ASN A 22 18.41 6.30 -4.94
CA ASN A 22 18.57 7.43 -5.86
C ASN A 22 17.73 7.32 -7.16
N ALA A 23 16.80 6.36 -7.24
CA ALA A 23 16.02 6.12 -8.46
C ALA A 23 14.80 7.05 -8.59
N VAL A 24 14.21 7.47 -7.47
CA VAL A 24 13.07 8.41 -7.43
C VAL A 24 13.21 9.39 -6.27
N PRO A 25 12.54 10.55 -6.28
CA PRO A 25 12.51 11.45 -5.13
C PRO A 25 11.99 10.73 -3.86
N PRO A 26 12.49 11.06 -2.66
CA PRO A 26 12.06 10.43 -1.39
C PRO A 26 10.55 10.36 -1.21
N ARG A 27 9.85 11.46 -1.53
CA ARG A 27 8.39 11.57 -1.45
C ARG A 27 7.66 10.59 -2.38
N VAL A 28 8.21 10.35 -3.57
CA VAL A 28 7.66 9.38 -4.54
C VAL A 28 7.92 7.95 -4.05
N ALA A 29 9.10 7.68 -3.48
CA ALA A 29 9.38 6.37 -2.89
C ALA A 29 8.38 6.04 -1.77
N GLU A 30 8.08 7.00 -0.88
CA GLU A 30 7.10 6.82 0.19
C GLU A 30 5.70 6.53 -0.35
N GLN A 31 5.26 7.27 -1.37
CA GLN A 31 3.98 7.06 -2.04
C GLN A 31 3.91 5.64 -2.65
N LEU A 32 4.94 5.23 -3.38
CA LEU A 32 5.01 3.89 -3.97
C LEU A 32 5.04 2.79 -2.90
N CYS A 33 5.74 3.01 -1.80
CA CYS A 33 5.76 2.09 -0.66
C CYS A 33 4.37 1.93 -0.05
N ARG A 34 3.64 3.02 0.15
CA ARG A 34 2.26 2.98 0.67
C ARG A 34 1.32 2.24 -0.27
N LEU A 35 1.40 2.50 -1.58
CA LEU A 35 0.62 1.79 -2.59
C LEU A 35 0.93 0.30 -2.62
N LEU A 36 2.21 -0.08 -2.57
CA LEU A 36 2.64 -1.47 -2.55
C LEU A 36 2.10 -2.20 -1.31
N ARG A 37 2.21 -1.60 -0.13
CA ARG A 37 1.70 -2.18 1.12
C ARG A 37 0.18 -2.40 1.04
N LEU A 38 -0.57 -1.41 0.56
CA LEU A 38 -2.02 -1.53 0.37
C LEU A 38 -2.33 -2.66 -0.62
N ALA A 39 -1.66 -2.69 -1.77
CA ALA A 39 -1.84 -3.74 -2.77
C ALA A 39 -1.58 -5.13 -2.20
N ILE A 40 -0.53 -5.31 -1.39
CA ILE A 40 -0.23 -6.59 -0.73
C ILE A 40 -1.32 -6.97 0.27
N ILE A 41 -1.83 -6.03 1.06
CA ILE A 41 -2.91 -6.30 2.02
C ILE A 41 -4.17 -6.80 1.28
N PHE A 42 -4.57 -6.13 0.20
CA PHE A 42 -5.76 -6.52 -0.57
C PHE A 42 -5.55 -7.80 -1.39
N ALA A 43 -4.34 -8.02 -1.94
CA ALA A 43 -4.00 -9.22 -2.69
C ALA A 43 -3.62 -10.43 -1.80
N SER A 44 -3.48 -10.24 -0.48
CA SER A 44 -3.03 -11.28 0.46
C SER A 44 -3.91 -12.54 0.43
N ARG A 45 -5.20 -12.39 0.08
CA ARG A 45 -6.14 -13.51 -0.01
C ARG A 45 -5.94 -14.42 -1.22
N ARG A 46 -5.04 -14.06 -2.16
CA ARG A 46 -4.66 -14.84 -3.38
C ARG A 46 -5.86 -15.44 -4.13
N ARG A 47 -7.00 -14.73 -4.08
CA ARG A 47 -8.23 -15.05 -4.79
C ARG A 47 -8.67 -13.79 -5.50
N ASP A 48 -8.53 -13.77 -6.81
CA ASP A 48 -8.87 -12.62 -7.64
C ASP A 48 -10.36 -12.25 -7.52
N ASP A 49 -11.22 -13.22 -7.24
CA ASP A 49 -12.67 -13.07 -7.04
C ASP A 49 -13.03 -12.21 -5.81
N LEU A 50 -12.07 -11.94 -4.92
CA LEU A 50 -12.26 -11.22 -3.66
C LEU A 50 -11.65 -9.82 -3.66
N VAL A 51 -11.07 -9.35 -4.77
CA VAL A 51 -10.58 -7.98 -4.88
C VAL A 51 -11.79 -7.07 -5.08
N PRO A 52 -12.18 -6.25 -4.08
CA PRO A 52 -13.33 -5.38 -4.23
C PRO A 52 -13.09 -4.30 -5.29
N GLU A 53 -14.16 -3.71 -5.81
CA GLU A 53 -14.06 -2.39 -6.42
C GLU A 53 -13.64 -1.39 -5.34
N MET A 54 -12.36 -1.01 -5.36
CA MET A 54 -11.79 -0.01 -4.45
C MET A 54 -11.52 1.27 -5.25
N THR A 55 -11.81 2.41 -4.63
CA THR A 55 -11.40 3.71 -5.15
C THR A 55 -10.34 4.30 -4.23
N LEU A 56 -9.24 4.74 -4.82
CA LEU A 56 -8.15 5.40 -4.12
C LEU A 56 -8.10 6.86 -4.54
N GLN A 57 -8.28 7.76 -3.58
CA GLN A 57 -8.12 9.21 -3.76
C GLN A 57 -6.85 9.67 -3.06
N ALA A 58 -6.01 10.41 -3.78
CA ALA A 58 -4.80 11.01 -3.24
C ALA A 58 -5.00 12.52 -3.11
N ASN A 59 -4.92 13.04 -1.89
CA ASN A 59 -4.90 14.47 -1.61
C ASN A 59 -3.57 14.80 -0.91
N HIS A 60 -2.58 15.21 -1.70
CA HIS A 60 -1.20 15.45 -1.27
C HIS A 60 -0.57 14.21 -0.62
N GLU A 61 -0.55 14.15 0.72
CA GLU A 61 -0.02 13.03 1.50
C GLU A 61 -1.12 12.18 2.13
N LEU A 62 -2.38 12.62 2.05
CA LEU A 62 -3.51 11.83 2.49
C LEU A 62 -3.94 10.88 1.37
N LEU A 63 -3.95 9.59 1.66
CA LEU A 63 -4.52 8.57 0.78
C LEU A 63 -5.82 8.11 1.42
N THR A 64 -6.93 8.36 0.73
CA THR A 64 -8.25 7.90 1.12
C THR A 64 -8.61 6.71 0.26
N LEU A 65 -8.69 5.55 0.87
CA LEU A 65 -9.15 4.33 0.22
C LEU A 65 -10.62 4.09 0.63
N THR A 66 -11.48 3.99 -0.37
CA THR A 66 -12.89 3.66 -0.18
C THR A 66 -13.15 2.25 -0.67
N LEU A 67 -13.68 1.42 0.23
CA LEU A 67 -14.07 0.04 -0.03
C LEU A 67 -15.61 -0.03 -0.18
N PRO A 68 -16.14 -1.09 -0.82
CA PRO A 68 -17.58 -1.33 -0.89
C PRO A 68 -18.20 -1.40 0.50
N GLN A 69 -19.43 -0.94 0.60
CA GLN A 69 -20.17 -0.94 1.86
C GLN A 69 -20.26 -2.37 2.42
N GLY A 70 -19.91 -2.54 3.69
CA GLY A 70 -19.95 -3.84 4.37
C GLY A 70 -18.76 -4.76 4.08
N TRP A 71 -17.81 -4.37 3.23
CA TRP A 71 -16.64 -5.21 2.90
C TRP A 71 -15.80 -5.52 4.15
N LEU A 72 -15.48 -4.51 4.96
CA LEU A 72 -14.75 -4.71 6.23
C LEU A 72 -15.51 -5.60 7.21
N THR A 73 -16.85 -5.54 7.21
CA THR A 73 -17.71 -6.39 8.04
C THR A 73 -17.72 -7.84 7.57
N GLN A 74 -17.71 -8.06 6.25
CA GLN A 74 -17.64 -9.38 5.63
C GLN A 74 -16.22 -9.99 5.67
N HIS A 75 -15.21 -9.13 5.86
CA HIS A 75 -13.80 -9.50 5.89
C HIS A 75 -13.12 -8.99 7.17
N PRO A 76 -13.48 -9.52 8.37
CA PRO A 76 -13.00 -9.02 9.67
C PRO A 76 -11.52 -9.28 9.96
N LEU A 77 -10.80 -9.94 9.06
CA LEU A 77 -9.37 -10.28 9.15
C LEU A 77 -8.47 -9.30 8.35
N GLY A 78 -8.97 -8.09 8.08
CA GLY A 78 -8.14 -6.98 7.60
C GLY A 78 -7.17 -6.48 8.66
#